data_AF-A0A9X3PA76-F1
#
_entry.id   AF-A0A9X3PA76-F1
#
_cell.length_a   1.000
_cell.length_b   1.000
_cell.length_c   1.000
_cell.angle_alpha   90.00
_cell.angle_beta   90.00
_cell.angle_gamma   90.00
#
_symmetry.space_group_name_H-M   'P 1'
#
loop_
_entity.id
_entity.type
_entity.pdbx_description
1 polymer ?
#
loop_
_entity_poly.entity_id
_entity_poly.type
_entity_poly.pdbx_seq_one_letter_code
_entity_poly.pdbx_strand_id
1 'polypeptide(L)'
;MLTTNTAGVLHNSDGASTTLPQRHAHPERQPIGPNRPDTDLRSLPQFRVDLETAEHYRNLTRGLLCGPSGSKVLRIQSTHCEQKLWAQLLWQIPDQLLWDLACGRTVIVHDQSERDRETRAMWQGLQLVRIVTETSWFGDPAGRYHFGRGGTSAYQHLQAVAAALPRPVRKRFAYYRPYCAPHLKEARLFSCYRLGLHRHARVPL
;
A
#
# COMPACT_ATOMS: atom_id res chain seq x y z
N MET A 1 -68.68 -22.32 -15.18
CA MET A 1 -68.71 -23.29 -16.29
C MET A 1 -67.35 -23.96 -16.34
N LEU A 2 -67.34 -25.26 -16.02
CA LEU A 2 -66.24 -26.19 -16.20
C LEU A 2 -66.14 -26.56 -17.68
N THR A 3 -64.93 -26.64 -18.23
CA THR A 3 -64.53 -27.74 -19.13
C THR A 3 -63.01 -27.84 -19.16
N THR A 4 -62.56 -28.98 -18.67
CA THR A 4 -61.25 -29.61 -18.80
C THR A 4 -60.95 -30.00 -20.26
N ASN A 5 -59.67 -30.00 -20.68
CA ASN A 5 -59.23 -30.94 -21.71
C ASN A 5 -57.76 -31.39 -21.54
N THR A 6 -57.63 -32.54 -20.90
CA THR A 6 -56.92 -33.79 -21.28
C THR A 6 -55.71 -33.76 -22.24
N ALA A 7 -54.59 -34.22 -21.68
CA ALA A 7 -53.58 -35.19 -22.16
C ALA A 7 -52.93 -35.11 -23.56
N GLY A 8 -51.60 -35.19 -23.53
CA GLY A 8 -50.76 -35.68 -24.62
C GLY A 8 -49.40 -36.13 -24.08
N VAL A 9 -49.24 -37.42 -23.83
CA VAL A 9 -47.96 -38.10 -23.57
C VAL A 9 -47.29 -38.38 -24.91
N LEU A 10 -46.04 -37.97 -25.09
CA LEU A 10 -45.12 -38.62 -26.03
C LEU A 10 -43.72 -38.71 -25.40
N HIS A 11 -43.27 -39.95 -25.25
CA HIS A 11 -41.87 -40.32 -25.17
C HIS A 11 -41.13 -39.85 -26.41
N ASN A 12 -39.93 -39.29 -26.24
CA ASN A 12 -38.78 -39.75 -27.01
C ASN A 12 -37.49 -39.47 -26.25
N SER A 13 -36.77 -40.56 -26.04
CA SER A 13 -35.38 -40.69 -25.65
C SER A 13 -34.47 -40.17 -26.76
N ASP A 14 -33.61 -39.20 -26.45
CA ASP A 14 -32.38 -38.97 -27.21
C ASP A 14 -31.24 -38.69 -26.24
N GLY A 15 -30.25 -39.58 -26.28
CA GLY A 15 -29.05 -39.54 -25.47
C GLY A 15 -28.14 -38.39 -25.89
N ALA A 16 -28.16 -37.31 -25.12
CA ALA A 16 -27.11 -36.31 -25.16
C ALA A 16 -25.96 -36.77 -24.25
N SER A 17 -24.96 -37.43 -24.85
CA SER A 17 -23.68 -37.70 -24.22
C SER A 17 -23.00 -36.37 -23.88
N THR A 18 -23.19 -35.92 -22.64
CA THR A 18 -22.60 -34.68 -22.12
C THR A 18 -21.21 -35.04 -21.62
N THR A 19 -20.21 -34.95 -22.49
CA THR A 19 -18.81 -35.03 -22.12
C THR A 19 -18.47 -33.85 -21.21
N LEU A 20 -18.34 -34.12 -19.91
CA LEU A 20 -17.76 -33.21 -18.93
C LEU A 20 -16.41 -32.69 -19.45
N PRO A 21 -16.16 -31.37 -19.48
CA PRO A 21 -14.85 -30.85 -19.81
C PRO A 21 -13.87 -31.34 -18.75
N GLN A 22 -12.83 -32.06 -19.20
CA GLN A 22 -11.71 -32.47 -18.37
C GLN A 22 -11.14 -31.23 -17.66
N ARG A 23 -11.19 -31.25 -16.32
CA ARG A 23 -10.49 -30.28 -15.49
C ARG A 23 -9.01 -30.42 -15.78
N HIS A 24 -8.47 -29.52 -16.59
CA HIS A 24 -7.02 -29.34 -16.69
C HIS A 24 -6.49 -29.13 -15.27
N ALA A 25 -5.62 -30.03 -14.83
CA ALA A 25 -4.93 -29.91 -13.56
C ALA A 25 -4.26 -28.54 -13.50
N HIS A 26 -4.65 -27.74 -12.49
CA HIS A 26 -3.92 -26.52 -12.18
C HIS A 26 -2.46 -26.91 -11.93
N PRO A 27 -1.47 -26.26 -12.56
CA PRO A 27 -0.08 -26.53 -12.23
C PRO A 27 0.09 -26.29 -10.74
N GLU A 28 0.65 -27.30 -10.06
CA GLU A 28 1.07 -27.26 -8.66
C GLU A 28 1.77 -25.91 -8.41
N ARG A 29 1.17 -25.09 -7.55
CA ARG A 29 1.81 -23.83 -7.16
C ARG A 29 3.12 -24.20 -6.47
N GLN A 30 4.23 -23.95 -7.17
CA GLN A 30 5.55 -24.06 -6.55
C GLN A 30 5.55 -23.28 -5.24
N PRO A 31 6.12 -23.85 -4.16
CA PRO A 31 6.20 -23.17 -2.89
C PRO A 31 6.93 -21.84 -3.11
N ILE A 32 6.27 -20.74 -2.72
CA ILE A 32 6.88 -19.42 -2.69
C ILE A 32 8.11 -19.58 -1.79
N GLY A 33 9.30 -19.53 -2.39
CA GLY A 33 10.56 -19.61 -1.67
C GLY A 33 10.61 -18.57 -0.53
N PRO A 34 11.51 -18.76 0.45
CA PRO A 34 11.56 -17.89 1.62
C PRO A 34 11.60 -16.43 1.17
N ASN A 35 10.65 -15.62 1.66
CA ASN A 35 10.64 -14.17 1.47
C ASN A 35 12.05 -13.68 1.79
N ARG A 36 12.83 -13.31 0.76
CA ARG A 36 14.08 -12.59 0.97
C ARG A 36 13.74 -11.38 1.83
N PRO A 37 14.53 -11.08 2.88
CA PRO A 37 14.31 -9.84 3.61
C PRO A 37 14.44 -8.71 2.60
N ASP A 38 13.32 -8.00 2.40
CA ASP A 38 13.31 -6.70 1.74
C ASP A 38 14.46 -5.90 2.37
N THR A 39 15.40 -5.45 1.54
CA THR A 39 16.66 -4.80 1.91
C THR A 39 16.50 -3.92 3.16
N ASP A 40 17.25 -4.22 4.24
CA ASP A 40 17.29 -3.34 5.42
C ASP A 40 17.83 -1.98 4.99
N LEU A 41 16.96 -0.97 4.94
CA LEU A 41 17.36 0.36 4.45
C LEU A 41 18.42 0.98 5.35
N ARG A 42 18.53 0.57 6.62
CA ARG A 42 19.59 1.05 7.53
C ARG A 42 20.99 0.61 7.09
N SER A 43 21.08 -0.48 6.33
CA SER A 43 22.36 -0.98 5.79
C SER A 43 22.83 -0.16 4.59
N LEU A 44 21.95 0.65 3.98
CA LEU A 44 22.27 1.46 2.82
C LEU A 44 22.80 2.84 3.27
N PRO A 45 24.04 3.22 2.90
CA PRO A 45 24.67 4.47 3.33
C PRO A 45 23.85 5.73 3.02
N GLN A 46 23.08 5.71 1.93
CA GLN A 46 22.22 6.83 1.53
C GLN A 46 20.95 7.00 2.38
N PHE A 47 20.64 6.07 3.29
CA PHE A 47 19.46 6.09 4.17
C PHE A 47 19.86 6.11 5.66
N ARG A 48 20.83 6.97 6.01
CA ARG A 48 21.07 7.30 7.42
C ARG A 48 19.85 8.06 7.95
N VAL A 49 18.92 7.30 8.53
CA VAL A 49 17.77 7.77 9.27
C VAL A 49 18.23 7.94 10.72
N ASP A 50 18.32 9.18 11.17
CA ASP A 50 18.41 9.46 12.60
C ASP A 50 17.04 9.16 13.22
N LEU A 51 16.99 8.09 14.02
CA LEU A 51 15.76 7.60 14.63
C LEU A 51 15.31 8.45 15.81
N GLU A 52 16.23 9.19 16.45
CA GLU A 52 15.91 9.99 17.64
C GLU A 52 15.19 11.28 17.27
N THR A 53 15.53 11.85 16.11
CA THR A 53 14.94 13.10 15.60
C THR A 53 13.81 12.86 14.59
N ALA A 54 13.46 11.60 14.32
CA ALA A 54 12.39 11.26 13.39
C ALA A 54 10.99 11.56 13.96
N GLU A 55 10.10 12.01 13.09
CA GLU A 55 8.68 12.13 13.36
C GLU A 55 8.01 10.77 13.24
N HIS A 56 7.37 10.32 14.32
CA HIS A 56 6.73 9.02 14.35
C HIS A 56 5.22 9.11 14.24
N TYR A 57 4.67 8.29 13.35
CA TYR A 57 3.24 8.14 13.15
C TYR A 57 2.82 6.69 13.33
N ARG A 58 1.68 6.45 13.99
CA ARG A 58 1.04 5.12 14.07
C ARG A 58 -0.12 5.05 13.09
N ASN A 59 -0.15 4.01 12.26
CA ASN A 59 -1.32 3.72 11.43
C ASN A 59 -2.48 3.22 12.29
N LEU A 60 -3.68 3.82 12.14
CA LEU A 60 -4.90 3.51 12.90
C LEU A 60 -5.50 2.14 12.54
N THR A 61 -4.76 1.09 12.83
CA THR A 61 -5.13 -0.34 12.82
C THR A 61 -4.19 -1.08 13.79
N ARG A 62 -3.36 -2.00 13.32
CA ARG A 62 -2.35 -2.70 14.12
C ARG A 62 -1.11 -1.84 14.38
N GLY A 63 -0.96 -0.71 13.69
CA GLY A 63 0.07 0.29 14.00
C GLY A 63 -0.05 0.90 15.41
N LEU A 64 -1.23 0.80 16.05
CA LEU A 64 -1.39 1.20 17.45
C LEU A 64 -0.65 0.27 18.42
N LEU A 65 -0.34 -0.96 17.99
CA LEU A 65 0.37 -1.97 18.79
C LEU A 65 1.90 -1.79 18.71
N CYS A 66 2.40 -0.88 17.87
CA CYS A 66 3.82 -0.68 17.67
C CYS A 66 4.23 0.80 17.61
N GLY A 67 5.53 1.05 17.69
CA GLY A 67 6.13 2.39 17.65
C GLY A 67 6.22 3.09 19.01
N PRO A 68 6.97 4.21 19.09
CA PRO A 68 7.26 4.87 20.35
C PRO A 68 6.02 5.58 20.93
N SER A 69 6.01 5.76 22.26
CA SER A 69 5.00 6.57 22.94
C SER A 69 5.03 8.02 22.44
N GLY A 70 3.88 8.69 22.42
CA GLY A 70 3.77 10.07 21.92
C GLY A 70 3.77 10.22 20.39
N SER A 71 3.79 9.10 19.64
CA SER A 71 3.64 9.13 18.17
C SER A 71 2.32 9.79 17.76
N LYS A 72 2.35 10.55 16.68
CA LYS A 72 1.16 11.07 15.99
C LYS A 72 0.36 9.91 15.39
N VAL A 73 -0.89 10.15 15.00
CA VAL A 73 -1.74 9.14 14.37
C VAL A 73 -2.08 9.51 12.93
N LEU A 74 -2.19 8.51 12.08
CA LEU A 74 -2.69 8.64 10.71
C LEU A 74 -3.49 7.40 10.32
N ARG A 75 -4.19 7.47 9.20
CA ARG A 75 -4.96 6.32 8.70
C ARG A 75 -4.65 6.06 7.23
N ILE A 76 -3.99 4.96 6.96
CA ILE A 76 -3.83 4.37 5.63
C ILE A 76 -4.51 3.00 5.66
N GLN A 77 -5.68 2.91 5.03
CA GLN A 77 -6.49 1.69 5.05
C GLN A 77 -6.04 0.72 3.97
N SER A 78 -5.67 -0.51 4.37
CA SER A 78 -5.37 -1.59 3.41
C SER A 78 -6.54 -1.93 2.50
N THR A 79 -7.78 -1.72 2.97
CA THR A 79 -9.01 -1.91 2.17
C THR A 79 -9.09 -0.91 1.03
N HIS A 80 -8.69 0.35 1.23
CA HIS A 80 -8.61 1.32 0.14
C HIS A 80 -7.55 0.92 -0.89
N CYS A 81 -6.42 0.37 -0.43
CA CYS A 81 -5.41 -0.16 -1.35
C CYS A 81 -5.95 -1.37 -2.16
N GLU A 82 -6.68 -2.27 -1.52
CA GLU A 82 -7.28 -3.45 -2.16
C GLU A 82 -8.34 -3.09 -3.20
N GLN A 83 -9.21 -2.15 -2.86
CA GLN A 83 -10.29 -1.67 -3.73
C GLN A 83 -9.81 -0.60 -4.73
N LYS A 84 -8.52 -0.26 -4.73
CA LYS A 84 -7.91 0.78 -5.59
C LYS A 84 -8.56 2.16 -5.41
N LEU A 85 -9.04 2.47 -4.22
CA LEU A 85 -9.65 3.75 -3.84
C LEU A 85 -8.56 4.80 -3.52
N TRP A 86 -7.66 5.03 -4.47
CA TRP A 86 -6.43 5.81 -4.29
C TRP A 86 -6.68 7.26 -3.90
N ALA A 87 -7.64 7.92 -4.54
CA ALA A 87 -7.98 9.30 -4.21
C ALA A 87 -8.50 9.43 -2.77
N GLN A 88 -9.33 8.48 -2.32
CA GLN A 88 -9.86 8.46 -0.96
C GLN A 88 -8.75 8.21 0.07
N LEU A 89 -7.84 7.29 -0.22
CA LEU A 89 -6.64 7.05 0.60
C LEU A 89 -5.82 8.34 0.76
N LEU A 90 -5.57 9.06 -0.33
CA LEU A 90 -4.77 10.28 -0.31
C LEU A 90 -5.48 11.45 0.39
N TRP A 91 -6.80 11.49 0.37
CA TRP A 91 -7.59 12.47 1.14
C TRP A 91 -7.51 12.23 2.65
N GLN A 92 -7.29 11.01 3.11
CA GLN A 92 -7.17 10.69 4.53
C GLN A 92 -5.79 11.00 5.13
N ILE A 93 -4.80 11.32 4.31
CA ILE A 93 -3.48 11.69 4.79
C ILE A 93 -3.59 13.00 5.58
N PRO A 94 -3.10 13.09 6.82
CA PRO A 94 -3.21 14.31 7.62
C PRO A 94 -2.29 15.41 7.08
N ASP A 95 -2.74 16.66 7.17
CA ASP A 95 -1.97 17.83 6.76
C ASP A 95 -0.67 17.97 7.57
N GLN A 96 -0.68 17.57 8.84
CA GLN A 96 0.53 17.54 9.67
C GLN A 96 1.64 16.65 9.07
N LEU A 97 1.31 15.52 8.44
CA LEU A 97 2.32 14.66 7.81
C LEU A 97 2.94 15.34 6.59
N LEU A 98 2.11 16.00 5.77
CA LEU A 98 2.58 16.74 4.61
C LEU A 98 3.45 17.93 5.02
N TRP A 99 3.07 18.61 6.11
CA TRP A 99 3.85 19.69 6.69
C TRP A 99 5.21 19.21 7.23
N ASP A 100 5.22 18.13 8.02
CA ASP A 100 6.47 17.56 8.56
C ASP A 100 7.44 17.19 7.42
N LEU A 101 6.93 16.57 6.36
CA LEU A 101 7.71 16.24 5.17
C LEU A 101 8.22 17.49 4.43
N ALA A 102 7.39 18.52 4.28
CA ALA A 102 7.78 19.77 3.62
C ALA A 102 8.91 20.47 4.40
N CYS A 103 8.85 20.46 5.73
CA CYS A 103 9.94 20.95 6.59
C CYS A 103 11.23 20.10 6.51
N GLY A 104 11.24 19.01 5.73
CA GLY A 104 12.39 18.13 5.56
C GLY A 104 12.62 17.15 6.70
N ARG A 105 11.63 16.97 7.58
CA ARG A 105 11.69 15.99 8.67
C ARG A 105 11.64 14.59 8.10
N THR A 106 12.31 13.68 8.79
CA THR A 106 12.21 12.26 8.52
C THR A 106 10.96 11.71 9.19
N VAL A 107 10.06 11.10 8.43
CA VAL A 107 8.80 10.55 8.92
C VAL A 107 8.84 9.03 8.87
N ILE A 108 8.54 8.39 9.99
CA ILE A 108 8.45 6.94 10.12
C ILE A 108 7.03 6.56 10.49
N VAL A 109 6.39 5.77 9.63
CA VAL A 109 5.04 5.25 9.85
C VAL A 109 5.13 3.82 10.37
N HIS A 110 4.55 3.62 11.54
CA HIS A 110 4.46 2.36 12.24
C HIS A 110 3.18 1.64 11.89
N ASP A 111 3.33 0.41 11.40
CA ASP A 111 2.24 -0.52 11.15
C ASP A 111 2.76 -1.95 11.35
N GLN A 112 1.88 -2.87 11.75
CA GLN A 112 2.25 -4.25 12.05
C GLN A 112 1.34 -5.22 11.30
N SER A 113 1.93 -6.23 10.66
CA SER A 113 1.18 -7.34 10.09
C SER A 113 1.13 -8.51 11.08
N GLU A 114 0.07 -9.31 11.00
CA GLU A 114 -0.01 -10.62 11.68
C GLU A 114 1.00 -11.63 11.13
N ARG A 115 1.50 -11.38 9.92
CA ARG A 115 2.52 -12.19 9.24
C ARG A 115 3.83 -11.42 9.24
N ASP A 116 4.97 -12.10 9.18
CA ASP A 116 6.29 -11.45 9.07
C ASP A 116 6.50 -10.85 7.66
N ARG A 117 5.79 -9.75 7.36
CA ARG A 117 5.83 -9.02 6.09
C ARG A 117 5.27 -7.59 6.23
N GLU A 118 5.68 -6.71 5.32
CA GLU A 118 5.15 -5.36 5.22
C GLU A 118 3.62 -5.37 4.93
N THR A 119 2.84 -4.53 5.63
CA THR A 119 1.39 -4.43 5.39
C THR A 119 1.09 -3.79 4.05
N ARG A 120 -0.08 -4.09 3.46
CA ARG A 120 -0.54 -3.45 2.21
C ARG A 120 -0.67 -1.93 2.34
N ALA A 121 -1.05 -1.45 3.51
CA ALA A 121 -1.06 -0.03 3.82
C ALA A 121 0.34 0.59 3.65
N MET A 122 1.39 -0.08 4.12
CA MET A 122 2.76 0.43 4.01
C MET A 122 3.36 0.25 2.61
N TRP A 123 3.30 -0.95 2.01
CA TRP A 123 3.99 -1.18 0.74
C TRP A 123 3.27 -0.59 -0.49
N GLN A 124 1.94 -0.38 -0.45
CA GLN A 124 1.21 0.34 -1.50
C GLN A 124 0.83 1.75 -1.07
N GLY A 125 0.10 1.88 0.03
CA GLY A 125 -0.50 3.15 0.44
C GLY A 125 0.56 4.20 0.74
N LEU A 126 1.48 3.90 1.66
CA LEU A 126 2.56 4.83 2.04
C LEU A 126 3.49 5.14 0.85
N GLN A 127 3.74 4.15 -0.01
CA GLN A 127 4.54 4.38 -1.22
C GLN A 127 3.83 5.31 -2.20
N LEU A 128 2.52 5.18 -2.39
CA LEU A 128 1.76 6.11 -3.20
C LEU A 128 1.80 7.53 -2.62
N VAL A 129 1.68 7.67 -1.29
CA VAL A 129 1.83 8.98 -0.62
C VAL A 129 3.19 9.59 -0.95
N ARG A 130 4.28 8.80 -0.84
CA ARG A 130 5.63 9.25 -1.18
C ARG A 130 5.74 9.69 -2.64
N ILE A 131 5.28 8.85 -3.59
CA ILE A 131 5.32 9.14 -5.04
C ILE A 131 4.59 10.44 -5.34
N VAL A 132 3.35 10.59 -4.87
CA VAL A 132 2.53 11.77 -5.13
C VAL A 132 3.17 13.02 -4.54
N THR A 133 3.77 12.90 -3.35
CA THR A 133 4.51 13.99 -2.69
C THR A 133 5.72 14.41 -3.53
N GLU A 134 6.59 13.48 -3.88
CA GLU A 134 7.81 13.77 -4.64
C GLU A 134 7.51 14.31 -6.03
N THR A 135 6.56 13.72 -6.77
CA THR A 135 6.14 14.23 -8.08
C THR A 135 5.55 15.64 -7.96
N SER A 136 4.76 15.92 -6.92
CA SER A 136 4.15 17.24 -6.74
C SER A 136 5.19 18.32 -6.42
N TRP A 137 6.23 17.98 -5.66
CA TRP A 137 7.20 18.95 -5.14
C TRP A 137 8.44 19.10 -6.03
N PHE A 138 8.94 18.00 -6.58
CA PHE A 138 10.23 17.93 -7.27
C PHE A 138 10.11 17.60 -8.77
N GLY A 139 8.92 17.21 -9.25
CA GLY A 139 8.66 16.91 -10.65
C GLY A 139 9.05 15.49 -11.06
N ASP A 140 10.19 15.00 -10.60
CA ASP A 140 10.61 13.60 -10.78
C ASP A 140 10.88 12.94 -9.42
N PRO A 141 10.25 11.79 -9.12
CA PRO A 141 10.62 10.99 -7.97
C PRO A 141 12.13 10.64 -8.03
N ALA A 142 12.87 10.82 -6.93
CA ALA A 142 14.34 10.80 -6.92
C ALA A 142 15.00 9.42 -7.20
N GLY A 143 14.29 8.48 -7.83
CA GLY A 143 14.77 7.15 -8.21
C GLY A 143 15.05 6.22 -7.03
N ARG A 144 14.89 6.69 -5.79
CA ARG A 144 15.24 5.99 -4.55
C ARG A 144 14.08 5.23 -3.93
N TYR A 145 13.37 4.49 -4.78
CA TYR A 145 12.27 3.68 -4.32
C TYR A 145 12.70 2.24 -4.12
N HIS A 146 12.63 1.80 -2.87
CA HIS A 146 12.80 0.40 -2.54
C HIS A 146 11.44 -0.26 -2.49
N PHE A 147 10.96 -0.77 -3.61
CA PHE A 147 9.75 -1.57 -3.60
C PHE A 147 10.07 -2.93 -3.01
N GLY A 148 9.35 -3.29 -1.95
CA GLY A 148 9.32 -4.67 -1.50
C GLY A 148 8.55 -5.52 -2.51
N ARG A 149 7.48 -6.16 -2.04
CA ARG A 149 6.64 -7.05 -2.87
C ARG A 149 6.22 -6.42 -4.22
N GLY A 150 6.62 -7.06 -5.32
CA GLY A 150 6.24 -6.69 -6.69
C GLY A 150 7.25 -5.82 -7.46
N GLY A 151 8.32 -5.37 -6.81
CA GLY A 151 9.47 -4.72 -7.45
C GLY A 151 9.09 -3.58 -8.41
N THR A 152 9.81 -3.49 -9.54
CA THR A 152 9.64 -2.42 -10.55
C THR A 152 8.24 -2.35 -11.15
N SER A 153 7.54 -3.49 -11.30
CA SER A 153 6.17 -3.49 -11.84
C SER A 153 5.18 -2.78 -10.91
N ALA A 154 5.32 -2.99 -9.59
CA ALA A 154 4.50 -2.28 -8.61
C ALA A 154 4.78 -0.77 -8.63
N TYR A 155 6.03 -0.36 -8.87
CA TYR A 155 6.37 1.05 -9.02
C TYR A 155 5.65 1.71 -10.18
N GLN A 156 5.80 1.14 -11.37
CA GLN A 156 5.24 1.68 -12.60
C GLN A 156 3.73 1.80 -12.49
N HIS A 157 3.09 0.81 -11.85
CA HIS A 157 1.66 0.89 -11.54
C HIS A 157 1.33 2.10 -10.65
N LEU A 158 2.06 2.31 -9.55
CA LEU A 158 1.80 3.43 -8.64
C LEU A 158 2.12 4.79 -9.29
N GLN A 159 3.12 4.88 -10.16
CA GLN A 159 3.40 6.09 -10.95
C GLN A 159 2.24 6.41 -11.90
N ALA A 160 1.73 5.39 -12.62
CA ALA A 160 0.56 5.57 -13.48
C ALA A 160 -0.67 6.01 -12.68
N VAL A 161 -0.89 5.43 -11.50
CA VAL A 161 -1.94 5.87 -10.56
C VAL A 161 -1.75 7.33 -10.16
N ALA A 162 -0.53 7.72 -9.74
CA ALA A 162 -0.23 9.10 -9.31
C ALA A 162 -0.48 10.12 -10.44
N ALA A 163 -0.07 9.80 -11.67
CA ALA A 163 -0.33 10.63 -12.84
C ALA A 163 -1.84 10.80 -13.11
N ALA A 164 -2.62 9.72 -12.93
CA ALA A 164 -4.06 9.69 -13.19
C ALA A 164 -4.94 10.27 -12.05
N LEU A 165 -4.36 10.75 -10.94
CA LEU A 165 -5.14 11.25 -9.81
C LEU A 165 -6.05 12.44 -10.16
N PRO A 166 -7.21 12.61 -9.49
CA PRO A 166 -8.03 13.80 -9.67
C PRO A 166 -7.27 15.10 -9.35
N ARG A 167 -7.54 16.17 -10.11
CA ARG A 167 -6.91 17.49 -9.93
C ARG A 167 -6.97 18.00 -8.48
N PRO A 168 -8.07 17.86 -7.72
CA PRO A 168 -8.12 18.30 -6.32
C PRO A 168 -7.07 17.62 -5.43
N VAL A 169 -6.87 16.31 -5.59
CA VAL A 169 -5.87 15.55 -4.81
C VAL A 169 -4.46 16.04 -5.14
N ARG A 170 -4.14 16.19 -6.43
CA ARG A 170 -2.82 16.72 -6.85
C ARG A 170 -2.57 18.13 -6.33
N LYS A 171 -3.58 19.01 -6.39
CA LYS A 171 -3.49 20.38 -5.86
C LYS A 171 -3.20 20.40 -4.36
N ARG A 172 -3.84 19.50 -3.59
CA ARG A 172 -3.61 19.39 -2.15
C ARG A 172 -2.15 19.07 -1.83
N PHE A 173 -1.56 18.09 -2.51
CA PHE A 173 -0.15 17.76 -2.29
C PHE A 173 0.77 18.89 -2.76
N ALA A 174 0.48 19.49 -3.93
CA ALA A 174 1.26 20.61 -4.47
C ALA A 174 1.20 21.88 -3.59
N TYR A 175 0.16 22.06 -2.78
CA TYR A 175 0.03 23.20 -1.86
C TYR A 175 1.23 23.36 -0.94
N TYR A 176 1.83 22.25 -0.49
CA TYR A 176 2.97 22.28 0.43
C TYR A 176 4.31 22.61 -0.23
N ARG A 177 4.40 22.58 -1.57
CA ARG A 177 5.64 22.78 -2.32
C ARG A 177 6.38 24.09 -1.99
N PRO A 178 5.72 25.26 -1.88
CA PRO A 178 6.40 26.52 -1.55
C PRO A 178 7.02 26.53 -0.15
N TYR A 179 6.60 25.62 0.72
CA TYR A 179 7.07 25.50 2.10
C TYR A 179 8.16 24.43 2.27
N CYS A 180 8.58 23.79 1.17
CA CYS A 180 9.65 22.82 1.20
C CYS A 180 10.95 23.47 1.68
N ALA A 181 11.62 22.82 2.64
CA ALA A 181 12.93 23.26 3.12
C ALA A 181 13.91 23.38 1.94
N PRO A 182 14.77 24.41 1.86
CA PRO A 182 15.60 24.67 0.67
C PRO A 182 16.53 23.52 0.25
N HIS A 183 16.94 22.71 1.22
CA HIS A 183 17.84 21.56 1.02
C HIS A 183 17.08 20.25 0.75
N LEU A 184 15.75 20.26 0.78
CA LEU A 184 14.94 19.06 0.59
C LEU A 184 14.99 18.62 -0.88
N LYS A 185 15.46 17.39 -1.11
CA LYS A 185 15.56 16.78 -2.45
C LYS A 185 14.65 15.56 -2.64
N GLU A 186 14.13 15.02 -1.55
CA GLU A 186 13.25 13.85 -1.56
C GLU A 186 12.34 13.86 -0.32
N ALA A 187 11.20 13.17 -0.38
CA ALA A 187 10.34 13.01 0.77
C ALA A 187 10.88 11.85 1.63
N ARG A 188 11.34 12.17 2.85
CA ARG A 188 11.91 11.20 3.80
C ARG A 188 10.80 10.44 4.54
N LEU A 189 10.04 9.62 3.81
CA LEU A 189 8.88 8.87 4.32
C LEU A 189 9.16 7.36 4.30
N PHE A 190 9.16 6.73 5.47
CA PHE A 190 9.54 5.33 5.65
C PHE A 190 8.49 4.55 6.41
N SER A 191 8.38 3.25 6.14
CA SER A 191 7.69 2.32 7.03
C SER A 191 8.65 1.79 8.08
N CYS A 192 8.14 1.52 9.28
CA CYS A 192 8.92 0.87 10.34
C CYS A 192 9.42 -0.53 9.92
N TYR A 193 8.70 -1.20 9.01
CA TYR A 193 9.09 -2.52 8.51
C TYR A 193 10.41 -2.46 7.74
N ARG A 194 10.55 -1.52 6.79
CA ARG A 194 11.74 -1.36 5.95
C ARG A 194 12.99 -0.86 6.69
N LEU A 195 12.77 -0.25 7.84
CA LEU A 195 13.83 0.14 8.77
C LEU A 195 14.17 -0.97 9.77
N GLY A 196 13.61 -2.18 9.64
CA GLY A 196 13.82 -3.28 10.58
C GLY A 196 13.26 -3.04 11.99
N LEU A 197 12.54 -1.95 12.21
CA LEU A 197 12.01 -1.54 13.52
C LEU A 197 10.79 -2.37 13.96
N HIS A 198 10.14 -3.05 13.01
CA HIS A 198 9.00 -3.94 13.27
C HIS A 198 9.31 -5.09 14.24
N ARG A 199 10.59 -5.46 14.40
CA ARG A 199 11.03 -6.59 15.23
C ARG A 199 11.17 -6.26 16.72
N HIS A 200 11.34 -4.98 17.05
CA HIS A 200 11.57 -4.53 18.43
C HIS A 200 10.27 -4.19 19.18
N ALA A 201 9.11 -4.29 18.53
CA ALA A 201 7.81 -3.89 19.06
C ALA A 201 6.88 -5.07 19.43
N ARG A 202 7.42 -6.27 19.72
CA ARG A 202 6.62 -7.30 20.38
C ARG A 202 6.47 -6.93 21.85
N VAL A 203 5.48 -6.09 22.15
CA VAL A 203 4.97 -5.99 23.52
C VAL A 203 4.41 -7.37 23.87
N PRO A 204 4.89 -8.04 24.94
CA PRO A 204 4.24 -9.24 25.44
C PRO A 204 2.79 -8.87 25.77
N LEU A 205 1.83 -9.59 25.18
CA LEU A 205 0.42 -9.50 25.58
C LEU A 205 0.23 -10.11 26.96
#